data_AF-A0A1Q4FQG6-F1
#
_entry.id   AF-A0A1Q4FQG6-F1
#
_cell.length_a   1.000
_cell.length_b   1.000
_cell.length_c   1.000
_cell.angle_alpha   90.00
_cell.angle_beta   90.00
_cell.angle_gamma   90.00
#
_symmetry.space_group_name_H-M   'P 1'
#
loop_
_entity.id
_entity.type
_entity.pdbx_description
1 polymer ?
#
loop_
_entity_poly.entity_id
_entity_poly.type
_entity_poly.pdbx_seq_one_letter_code
_entity_poly.pdbx_strand_id
1 'polypeptide(L)'
;MYFALQSIAGAVRDAARLHAAPPALTGGEEGLKRARAHFHAQVLQSLRGIPADRVPGALRDALVSGEAVGPDAARWLPAAVDWLARACQE
;
A
#
# COMPACT_ATOMS: atom_id res chain seq x y z
N MET A 1 -15.58 -5.99 -1.43
CA MET A 1 -14.23 -6.58 -1.26
C MET A 1 -13.27 -6.11 -2.34
N TYR A 2 -13.59 -6.31 -3.63
CA TYR A 2 -12.78 -5.88 -4.78
C TYR A 2 -12.23 -4.45 -4.71
N PHE A 3 -13.11 -3.47 -4.42
CA PHE A 3 -12.72 -2.06 -4.26
C PHE A 3 -11.67 -1.83 -3.16
N ALA A 4 -11.74 -2.58 -2.06
CA ALA A 4 -10.78 -2.44 -0.95
C ALA A 4 -9.40 -2.96 -1.35
N LEU A 5 -9.32 -4.06 -2.10
CA LEU A 5 -8.05 -4.57 -2.63
C LEU A 5 -7.44 -3.62 -3.66
N GLN A 6 -8.26 -3.08 -4.56
CA GLN A 6 -7.81 -2.06 -5.52
C GLN A 6 -7.30 -0.80 -4.82
N SER A 7 -7.99 -0.35 -3.77
CA SER A 7 -7.58 0.78 -2.94
C SER A 7 -6.21 0.52 -2.30
N ILE A 8 -5.98 -0.66 -1.74
CA ILE A 8 -4.69 -1.05 -1.14
C ILE A 8 -3.59 -1.10 -2.19
N ALA A 9 -3.80 -1.82 -3.30
CA ALA A 9 -2.81 -1.93 -4.37
C ALA A 9 -2.48 -0.56 -4.99
N GLY A 10 -3.48 0.31 -5.15
CA GLY A 10 -3.31 1.70 -5.57
C GLY A 10 -2.45 2.50 -4.60
N ALA A 11 -2.73 2.44 -3.30
CA ALA A 11 -1.95 3.14 -2.28
C ALA A 11 -0.48 2.68 -2.25
N VAL A 12 -0.21 1.38 -2.34
CA VAL A 12 1.16 0.83 -2.42
C VAL A 12 1.88 1.31 -3.68
N ARG A 13 1.19 1.30 -4.84
CA ARG A 13 1.75 1.80 -6.11
C ARG A 13 2.08 3.28 -6.06
N ASP A 14 1.17 4.08 -5.53
CA ASP A 14 1.33 5.54 -5.49
C ASP A 14 2.40 5.93 -4.46
N ALA A 15 2.49 5.21 -3.33
CA ALA A 15 3.61 5.33 -2.39
C ALA A 15 4.96 4.98 -3.04
N ALA A 16 5.04 3.88 -3.79
CA ALA A 16 6.26 3.48 -4.50
C ALA A 16 6.70 4.55 -5.52
N ARG A 17 5.75 5.13 -6.26
CA ARG A 17 6.02 6.23 -7.19
C ARG A 17 6.51 7.48 -6.47
N LEU A 18 5.88 7.85 -5.36
CA LEU A 18 6.24 9.02 -4.59
C LEU A 18 7.65 8.90 -4.00
N HIS A 19 8.00 7.72 -3.46
CA HIS A 19 9.35 7.46 -2.93
C HIS A 19 10.44 7.40 -4.00
N ALA A 20 10.09 7.09 -5.26
CA ALA A 20 10.99 7.17 -6.40
C ALA A 20 11.10 8.58 -7.00
N ALA A 21 10.21 9.50 -6.62
CA ALA A 21 10.15 10.84 -7.22
C ALA A 21 11.26 11.75 -6.68
N PRO A 22 11.76 12.71 -7.49
CA PRO A 22 12.70 13.73 -7.04
C PRO A 22 12.19 14.50 -5.81
N PRO A 23 13.06 14.88 -4.85
CA PRO A 23 12.67 15.59 -3.63
C PRO A 23 11.90 16.90 -3.88
N ALA A 24 12.17 17.57 -5.00
CA ALA A 24 11.49 18.79 -5.42
C ALA A 24 9.99 18.60 -5.70
N LEU A 25 9.56 17.37 -6.01
CA LEU A 25 8.18 17.02 -6.33
C LEU A 25 7.42 16.41 -5.15
N THR A 26 8.12 16.04 -4.06
CA THR A 26 7.53 15.35 -2.90
C THR A 26 7.27 16.28 -1.72
N GLY A 27 7.72 17.54 -1.80
CA GLY A 27 7.70 18.47 -0.66
C GLY A 27 8.76 18.13 0.41
N GLY A 28 9.82 17.41 0.02
CA GLY A 28 10.88 16.96 0.92
C GLY A 28 10.43 15.88 1.90
N GLU A 29 11.21 15.72 2.97
CA GLU A 29 11.00 14.67 3.98
C GLU A 29 9.65 14.79 4.70
N GLU A 30 9.23 16.01 5.02
CA GLU A 30 7.96 16.27 5.69
C GLU A 30 6.76 15.95 4.78
N GLY A 31 6.86 16.25 3.48
CA GLY A 31 5.85 15.86 2.50
C GLY A 31 5.72 14.34 2.36
N LEU A 32 6.86 13.63 2.30
CA LEU A 32 6.88 12.16 2.29
C LEU A 32 6.27 11.57 3.56
N LYS A 33 6.56 12.12 4.73
CA LYS A 33 5.99 11.67 6.01
C LYS A 33 4.47 11.81 6.04
N ARG A 34 3.93 12.94 5.57
CA ARG A 34 2.48 13.17 5.48
C ARG A 34 1.82 12.24 4.48
N ALA A 35 2.41 12.07 3.30
CA ALA A 35 1.89 11.17 2.28
C ALA A 35 1.88 9.71 2.77
N ARG A 36 2.94 9.26 3.43
CA ARG A 36 2.99 7.93 4.06
C ARG A 36 1.86 7.76 5.08
N ALA A 37 1.66 8.73 5.98
CA ALA A 37 0.58 8.66 6.96
C ALA A 37 -0.81 8.59 6.29
N HIS A 38 -1.02 9.35 5.21
CA HIS A 38 -2.25 9.31 4.41
C HIS A 38 -2.48 7.93 3.78
N PHE A 39 -1.50 7.39 3.05
CA PHE A 39 -1.62 6.08 2.42
C PHE A 39 -1.79 4.95 3.45
N HIS A 40 -1.09 5.04 4.59
CA HIS A 40 -1.23 4.04 5.66
C HIS A 40 -2.63 4.05 6.27
N ALA A 41 -3.20 5.24 6.53
CA ALA A 41 -4.57 5.35 7.00
C ALA A 41 -5.57 4.78 5.99
N GLN A 42 -5.39 5.06 4.69
CA GLN A 42 -6.23 4.49 3.62
C GLN A 42 -6.14 2.95 3.58
N VAL A 43 -4.93 2.39 3.70
CA VAL A 43 -4.71 0.94 3.76
C VAL A 43 -5.41 0.32 4.96
N LEU A 44 -5.21 0.88 6.16
CA LEU A 44 -5.83 0.37 7.39
C LEU A 44 -7.36 0.43 7.30
N GLN A 45 -7.92 1.52 6.75
CA GLN A 45 -9.36 1.65 6.53
C GLN A 45 -9.88 0.59 5.54
N SER A 46 -9.13 0.32 4.46
CA SER A 46 -9.50 -0.68 3.46
C SER A 46 -9.40 -2.10 4.00
N LEU A 47 -8.40 -2.39 4.84
CA LEU A 47 -8.19 -3.69 5.48
C LEU A 47 -9.34 -4.10 6.42
N ARG A 48 -10.05 -3.14 7.05
CA ARG A 48 -11.19 -3.45 7.93
C ARG A 48 -12.31 -4.21 7.22
N GLY A 49 -12.43 -4.06 5.90
CA GLY A 49 -13.43 -4.74 5.07
C GLY A 49 -12.97 -6.07 4.49
N ILE A 50 -11.79 -6.58 4.88
CA ILE A 50 -11.17 -7.79 4.32
C ILE A 50 -10.90 -8.80 5.45
N PRO A 51 -11.41 -10.04 5.32
CA PRO A 51 -11.09 -11.11 6.28
C PRO A 51 -9.58 -11.35 6.39
N ALA A 52 -9.11 -11.64 7.59
CA ALA A 52 -7.67 -11.69 7.85
C ALA A 52 -6.93 -12.80 7.11
N ASP A 53 -7.60 -13.93 6.93
CA ASP A 53 -7.21 -15.12 6.18
C ASP A 53 -7.09 -14.89 4.67
N ARG A 54 -7.71 -13.82 4.14
CA ARG A 54 -7.68 -13.47 2.71
C ARG A 54 -6.47 -12.63 2.32
N VAL A 55 -5.67 -12.15 3.28
CA VAL A 55 -4.46 -11.35 3.01
C VAL A 55 -3.23 -12.22 3.25
N PRO A 56 -2.28 -12.32 2.30
CA PRO A 56 -1.02 -13.03 2.52
C PRO A 56 -0.29 -12.49 3.76
N GLY A 57 0.15 -13.36 4.67
CA GLY A 57 0.64 -12.98 6.00
C GLY A 57 1.73 -11.90 5.98
N ALA A 58 2.81 -12.11 5.21
CA ALA A 58 3.88 -11.13 5.09
C ALA A 58 3.41 -9.77 4.53
N LEU A 59 2.49 -9.79 3.56
CA LEU A 59 1.91 -8.56 3.01
C LEU A 59 1.00 -7.87 4.05
N ARG A 60 0.22 -8.64 4.82
CA ARG A 60 -0.62 -8.11 5.89
C ARG A 60 0.20 -7.37 6.92
N ASP A 61 1.29 -7.97 7.39
CA ASP A 61 2.17 -7.35 8.39
C ASP A 61 2.77 -6.04 7.87
N ALA A 62 3.23 -6.03 6.61
CA ALA A 62 3.78 -4.83 5.97
C ALA A 62 2.73 -3.73 5.74
N LEU A 63 1.48 -4.09 5.44
CA LEU A 63 0.37 -3.15 5.30
C LEU A 63 -0.05 -2.57 6.66
N VAL A 64 -0.06 -3.39 7.72
CA VAL A 64 -0.41 -2.97 9.08
C VAL A 64 0.69 -2.09 9.69
N SER A 65 1.96 -2.42 9.49
CA SER A 65 3.11 -1.64 9.98
C SER A 65 3.32 -0.33 9.20
N GLY A 66 2.73 -0.21 8.01
CA GLY A 66 2.93 0.92 7.10
C GLY A 66 4.27 0.88 6.37
N GLU A 67 4.91 -0.29 6.31
CA GLU A 67 6.13 -0.57 5.55
C GLU A 67 5.83 -0.63 4.04
N ALA A 68 4.70 -1.23 3.66
CA ALA A 68 4.26 -1.34 2.27
C ALA A 68 3.93 0.00 1.60
N VAL A 69 3.81 1.09 2.38
CA VAL A 69 3.58 2.46 1.90
C VAL A 69 4.71 3.41 2.34
N GLY A 70 5.81 2.87 2.85
CA GLY A 70 7.01 3.62 3.23
C GLY A 70 8.09 3.58 2.15
N PRO A 71 9.35 3.87 2.51
CA PRO A 71 10.47 3.89 1.56
C PRO A 71 10.62 2.62 0.74
N ASP A 72 10.24 1.47 1.31
CA ASP A 72 10.32 0.19 0.62
C ASP A 72 9.05 -0.22 -0.12
N ALA A 73 8.10 0.69 -0.35
CA ALA A 73 6.84 0.37 -1.04
C ALA A 73 7.07 -0.34 -2.39
N ALA A 74 8.16 -0.01 -3.09
CA ALA A 74 8.55 -0.66 -4.35
C ALA A 74 8.76 -2.17 -4.22
N ARG A 75 9.28 -2.67 -3.08
CA ARG A 75 9.47 -4.12 -2.86
C ARG A 75 8.15 -4.86 -2.64
N TRP A 76 7.15 -4.17 -2.11
CA TRP A 76 5.84 -4.73 -1.76
C TRP A 76 4.83 -4.65 -2.90
N LEU A 77 5.07 -3.77 -3.88
CA LEU A 77 4.17 -3.57 -5.02
C LEU A 77 3.87 -4.88 -5.79
N PRO A 78 4.84 -5.75 -6.14
CA PRO A 78 4.53 -7.01 -6.83
C PRO A 78 3.59 -7.90 -6.03
N ALA A 79 3.84 -8.05 -4.72
CA ALA A 79 2.99 -8.86 -3.84
C ALA A 79 1.56 -8.31 -3.75
N ALA A 80 1.39 -6.98 -3.70
CA ALA A 80 0.08 -6.34 -3.69
C ALA A 80 -0.69 -6.51 -5.01
N VAL A 81 0.01 -6.42 -6.15
CA VAL A 81 -0.58 -6.62 -7.49
C VAL A 81 -0.95 -8.08 -7.72
N ASP A 82 -0.09 -9.03 -7.35
CA ASP A 82 -0.37 -10.46 -7.46
C ASP A 82 -1.56 -10.87 -6.60
N TRP A 83 -1.65 -10.32 -5.38
CA TRP A 83 -2.79 -10.56 -4.51
C TRP A 83 -4.09 -10.03 -5.12
N LEU A 84 -4.09 -8.81 -5.66
CA LEU A 84 -5.24 -8.26 -6.39
C LEU A 84 -5.63 -9.15 -7.57
N ALA A 85 -4.66 -9.57 -8.39
CA ALA A 85 -4.90 -10.41 -9.57
C ALA A 85 -5.55 -11.75 -9.20
N ARG A 86 -5.07 -12.43 -8.15
CA ARG A 86 -5.67 -13.68 -7.66
C ARG A 86 -7.09 -13.46 -7.18
N ALA A 87 -7.35 -12.38 -6.43
CA ALA A 87 -8.68 -12.06 -5.96
C ALA A 87 -9.67 -11.64 -7.08
N CYS A 88 -9.17 -11.27 -8.27
CA CYS A 88 -10.01 -11.06 -9.47
C CYS A 88 -10.48 -12.37 -10.11
N GLN A 89 -9.81 -13.49 -9.82
CA GLN A 89 -10.05 -14.80 -10.46
C GLN A 89 -10.98 -15.70 -9.63
N GLU A 90 -11.26 -15.33 -8.38
CA GLU A 90 -12.23 -15.97 -7.48
C GLU A 90 -13.63 -15.36 -7.63
#